data_AF-A0A975B0J0-F1
#
_entry.id   AF-A0A975B0J0-F1
#
_cell.length_a   1.000
_cell.length_b   1.000
_cell.length_c   1.000
_cell.angle_alpha   90.00
_cell.angle_beta   90.00
_cell.angle_gamma   90.00
#
_symmetry.space_group_name_H-M   'P 1'
#
loop_
_entity.id
_entity.type
_entity.pdbx_description
1 polymer ?
#
loop_
_entity_poly.entity_id
_entity_poly.type
_entity_poly.pdbx_seq_one_letter_code
_entity_poly.pdbx_strand_id
1 'polypeptide(L)'
;MLKKALVKPVGDDGFSTWQLLCDEGGMYYEQSSPNPLSYLTTGIDSSLLTQVQHSAKIMNLELENIKIEAKVLFRFNDLMSNTWAGYTDKVIANILIQSKESPGKISQLKQVALKAWSVGEGLANKTDIETELVVNAEHWDGIASSGGSVPNPISVDNNMTITSKTSVPKPTTFEVGEDVGITPRILFSNKIEFAVVAIAQSARDTQRPYLQKIKVRAIQDNYAAWTLYADDSYGYEGLDKAPTSLDYVTAGTALCLMSQLDINQEFFRFINRRFEKFDIDDYRVEQQINYRQEEIASLKTTGFVDKVITKIVVNSKASKEDLKTFFNTSLQMCFAGEAFKNETEIVSNIYLNGNIIK
;
A
#
# COMPACT_ATOMS: atom_id res chain seq x y z
N MET A 1 7.02 12.52 -11.71
CA MET A 1 7.45 11.48 -12.66
C MET A 1 6.50 10.30 -12.53
N LEU A 2 6.06 9.72 -13.65
CA LEU A 2 5.20 8.54 -13.65
C LEU A 2 6.04 7.28 -13.43
N LYS A 3 5.75 6.56 -12.36
CA LYS A 3 6.46 5.33 -11.96
C LYS A 3 5.70 4.11 -12.43
N LYS A 4 6.40 2.98 -12.52
CA LYS A 4 5.85 1.69 -12.93
C LYS A 4 6.38 0.60 -12.02
N ALA A 5 5.49 -0.29 -11.58
CA ALA A 5 5.82 -1.53 -10.90
C ALA A 5 5.29 -2.72 -11.71
N LEU A 6 6.07 -3.80 -11.76
CA LEU A 6 5.62 -5.13 -12.15
C LEU A 6 5.58 -5.97 -10.88
N VAL A 7 4.44 -6.59 -10.60
CA VAL A 7 4.24 -7.37 -9.39
C VAL A 7 3.49 -8.66 -9.72
N LYS A 8 3.84 -9.72 -8.99
CA LYS A 8 3.13 -10.99 -9.02
C LYS A 8 3.39 -11.73 -7.71
N PRO A 9 2.47 -12.59 -7.26
CA PRO A 9 2.78 -13.61 -6.27
C PRO A 9 3.91 -14.54 -6.76
N VAL A 10 4.74 -14.99 -5.83
CA VAL A 10 5.82 -15.95 -6.09
C VAL A 10 5.54 -17.22 -5.30
N GLY A 11 5.72 -18.38 -5.94
CA GLY A 11 5.54 -19.69 -5.31
C GLY A 11 4.16 -20.33 -5.52
N ASP A 12 3.28 -19.69 -6.30
CA ASP A 12 2.02 -20.28 -6.75
C ASP A 12 1.84 -20.04 -8.26
N ASP A 13 1.38 -21.07 -8.97
CA ASP A 13 1.17 -21.03 -10.41
C ASP A 13 -0.24 -20.48 -10.72
N GLY A 14 -0.41 -19.81 -11.85
CA GLY A 14 -1.72 -19.36 -12.33
C GLY A 14 -2.10 -17.92 -11.96
N PHE A 15 -1.25 -17.19 -11.24
CA PHE A 15 -1.42 -15.74 -11.04
C PHE A 15 -0.87 -14.93 -12.21
N SER A 16 -1.64 -13.91 -12.59
CA SER A 16 -1.19 -12.93 -13.58
C SER A 16 -0.10 -12.03 -13.00
N THR A 17 0.75 -11.52 -13.89
CA THR A 17 1.66 -10.43 -13.54
C THR A 17 0.99 -9.11 -13.83
N TRP A 18 0.95 -8.24 -12.83
CA TRP A 18 0.26 -6.97 -12.92
C TRP A 18 1.26 -5.83 -13.10
N GLN A 19 0.91 -4.91 -14.01
CA GLN A 19 1.62 -3.64 -14.17
C GLN A 19 0.84 -2.53 -13.48
N LEU A 20 1.43 -1.93 -12.45
CA LEU A 20 0.85 -0.78 -11.75
C LEU A 20 1.59 0.50 -12.15
N LEU A 21 0.83 1.52 -12.50
CA LEU A 21 1.36 2.86 -12.77
C LEU A 21 1.09 3.76 -11.57
N CYS A 22 2.01 4.66 -11.29
CA CYS A 22 1.95 5.46 -10.08
C CYS A 22 2.31 6.91 -10.35
N ASP A 23 1.42 7.79 -9.92
CA ASP A 23 1.54 9.23 -10.09
C ASP A 23 1.30 9.94 -8.75
N GLU A 24 2.33 10.62 -8.23
CA GLU A 24 2.22 11.44 -7.01
C GLU A 24 1.45 12.75 -7.27
N GLY A 25 0.98 12.98 -8.50
CA GLY A 25 0.37 14.24 -8.90
C GLY A 25 1.35 15.40 -8.73
N GLY A 26 0.82 16.61 -8.60
CA GLY A 26 1.63 17.75 -8.26
C GLY A 26 0.80 18.99 -7.95
N MET A 27 1.50 20.05 -7.54
CA MET A 27 0.89 21.36 -7.30
C MET A 27 0.17 21.91 -8.55
N TYR A 28 0.58 21.48 -9.74
CA TYR A 28 0.17 22.05 -11.03
C TYR A 28 -0.55 21.08 -11.96
N TYR A 29 -0.77 19.81 -11.56
CA TYR A 29 -1.46 18.84 -12.41
C TYR A 29 -2.20 17.78 -11.60
N GLU A 30 -3.30 17.28 -12.19
CA GLU A 30 -4.04 16.16 -11.63
C GLU A 30 -3.32 14.84 -11.86
N GLN A 31 -3.49 13.92 -10.92
CA GLN A 31 -3.01 12.55 -11.05
C GLN A 31 -3.57 11.84 -12.29
N SER A 32 -2.68 11.17 -13.02
CA SER A 32 -3.00 10.24 -14.10
C SER A 32 -3.11 8.78 -13.61
N SER A 33 -2.62 8.48 -12.41
CA SER A 33 -2.70 7.16 -11.77
C SER A 33 -2.74 7.30 -10.24
N PRO A 34 -3.13 6.25 -9.49
CA PRO A 34 -3.03 6.27 -8.03
C PRO A 34 -1.60 6.55 -7.53
N ASN A 35 -1.47 7.17 -6.36
CA ASN A 35 -0.16 7.34 -5.70
C ASN A 35 0.22 6.08 -4.89
N PRO A 36 1.48 5.94 -4.44
CA PRO A 36 1.94 4.72 -3.78
C PRO A 36 1.15 4.36 -2.52
N LEU A 37 0.83 5.37 -1.72
CA LEU A 37 0.12 5.15 -0.46
C LEU A 37 -1.34 4.77 -0.69
N SER A 38 -1.95 5.16 -1.83
CA SER A 38 -3.26 4.63 -2.23
C SER A 38 -3.20 3.13 -2.52
N TYR A 39 -2.12 2.64 -3.14
CA TYR A 39 -1.93 1.19 -3.33
C TYR A 39 -1.71 0.49 -1.98
N LEU A 40 -0.82 0.99 -1.13
CA LEU A 40 -0.59 0.42 0.20
C LEU A 40 -1.89 0.32 1.00
N THR A 41 -2.65 1.42 1.11
CA THR A 41 -3.92 1.44 1.85
C THR A 41 -4.98 0.54 1.20
N THR A 42 -5.00 0.42 -0.13
CA THR A 42 -5.87 -0.53 -0.83
C THR A 42 -5.56 -1.97 -0.41
N GLY A 43 -4.29 -2.36 -0.37
CA GLY A 43 -3.86 -3.67 0.08
C GLY A 43 -4.17 -3.95 1.55
N ILE A 44 -3.97 -2.97 2.43
CA ILE A 44 -4.34 -3.03 3.86
C ILE A 44 -5.84 -3.30 4.01
N ASP A 45 -6.67 -2.50 3.34
CA ASP A 45 -8.14 -2.53 3.44
C ASP A 45 -8.74 -3.83 2.86
N SER A 46 -8.31 -4.20 1.64
CA SER A 46 -8.77 -5.41 0.94
C SER A 46 -8.31 -6.71 1.61
N SER A 47 -7.06 -6.79 2.08
CA SER A 47 -6.57 -7.99 2.77
C SER A 47 -7.35 -8.29 4.05
N LEU A 48 -7.76 -7.25 4.81
CA LEU A 48 -8.63 -7.43 5.97
C LEU A 48 -10.03 -7.90 5.55
N LEU A 49 -10.60 -7.31 4.49
CA LEU A 49 -11.90 -7.75 3.97
C LEU A 49 -11.87 -9.24 3.59
N THR A 50 -10.80 -9.69 2.93
CA THR A 50 -10.59 -11.10 2.59
C THR A 50 -10.63 -11.97 3.85
N GLN A 51 -9.91 -11.60 4.92
CA GLN A 51 -9.92 -12.37 6.15
C GLN A 51 -11.27 -12.38 6.85
N VAL A 52 -12.03 -11.28 6.81
CA VAL A 52 -13.41 -11.25 7.34
C VAL A 52 -14.31 -12.19 6.53
N GLN A 53 -14.23 -12.18 5.20
CA GLN A 53 -15.03 -13.06 4.34
C GLN A 53 -14.65 -14.54 4.53
N HIS A 54 -13.35 -14.87 4.62
CA HIS A 54 -12.85 -16.21 4.90
C HIS A 54 -13.34 -16.71 6.27
N SER A 55 -13.16 -15.90 7.30
CA SER A 55 -13.54 -16.25 8.67
C SER A 55 -15.05 -16.45 8.80
N ALA A 56 -15.85 -15.62 8.13
CA ALA A 56 -17.31 -15.78 8.11
C ALA A 56 -17.73 -17.11 7.49
N LYS A 57 -17.07 -17.53 6.40
CA LYS A 57 -17.30 -18.84 5.77
C LYS A 57 -16.92 -20.00 6.69
N ILE A 58 -15.75 -19.93 7.33
CA ILE A 58 -15.28 -20.97 8.29
C ILE A 58 -16.25 -21.09 9.48
N MET A 59 -16.78 -19.96 9.94
CA MET A 59 -17.74 -19.90 11.05
C MET A 59 -19.18 -20.20 10.64
N ASN A 60 -19.44 -20.44 9.35
CA ASN A 60 -20.77 -20.62 8.77
C ASN A 60 -21.75 -19.50 9.17
N LEU A 61 -21.33 -18.24 8.99
CA LEU A 61 -22.13 -17.05 9.28
C LEU A 61 -22.84 -16.53 8.04
N GLU A 62 -24.10 -16.16 8.20
CA GLU A 62 -24.87 -15.49 7.15
C GLU A 62 -24.74 -13.96 7.29
N LEU A 63 -23.92 -13.36 6.43
CA LEU A 63 -23.68 -11.93 6.39
C LEU A 63 -24.36 -11.32 5.17
N GLU A 64 -25.23 -10.33 5.37
CA GLU A 64 -25.96 -9.66 4.29
C GLU A 64 -25.04 -8.69 3.53
N ASN A 65 -24.16 -8.00 4.27
CA ASN A 65 -23.19 -7.07 3.70
C ASN A 65 -21.97 -6.94 4.60
N ILE A 66 -20.80 -6.77 3.99
CA ILE A 66 -19.52 -6.57 4.67
C ILE A 66 -18.77 -5.46 3.94
N LYS A 67 -18.22 -4.53 4.70
CA LYS A 67 -17.41 -3.44 4.21
C LYS A 67 -16.32 -3.13 5.22
N ILE A 68 -15.13 -2.78 4.74
CA ILE A 68 -14.06 -2.23 5.57
C ILE A 68 -13.95 -0.74 5.25
N GLU A 69 -13.75 0.08 6.30
CA GLU A 69 -13.36 1.47 6.15
C GLU A 69 -11.99 1.64 6.81
N ALA A 70 -10.99 2.03 6.01
CA ALA A 70 -9.62 2.21 6.47
C ALA A 70 -9.17 3.67 6.39
N LYS A 71 -8.39 4.10 7.39
CA LYS A 71 -7.65 5.37 7.41
C LYS A 71 -6.24 5.10 7.90
N VAL A 72 -5.24 5.40 7.07
CA VAL A 72 -3.83 5.31 7.44
C VAL A 72 -3.27 6.71 7.60
N LEU A 73 -2.64 6.97 8.74
CA LEU A 73 -2.07 8.27 9.10
C LEU A 73 -0.57 8.24 8.86
N PHE A 74 -0.09 9.23 8.12
CA PHE A 74 1.31 9.37 7.73
C PHE A 74 1.87 10.70 8.19
N ARG A 75 3.17 10.73 8.43
CA ARG A 75 3.87 11.94 8.86
C ARG A 75 5.28 12.03 8.32
N PHE A 76 5.67 13.21 7.86
CA PHE A 76 7.08 13.57 7.71
C PHE A 76 7.53 14.40 8.91
N ASN A 77 8.77 14.18 9.36
CA ASN A 77 9.49 15.09 10.26
C ASN A 77 10.75 15.64 9.59
N ASP A 78 11.21 16.77 10.14
CA ASP A 78 12.51 17.40 9.87
C ASP A 78 12.79 17.53 8.38
N LEU A 79 11.77 17.99 7.65
CA LEU A 79 11.82 18.14 6.21
C LEU A 79 13.03 18.98 5.81
N MET A 80 13.61 18.64 4.67
CA MET A 80 14.77 19.33 4.12
C MET A 80 16.00 19.32 5.04
N SER A 81 16.16 18.28 5.87
CA SER A 81 17.32 18.09 6.75
C SER A 81 17.91 16.68 6.64
N ASN A 82 19.07 16.46 7.27
CA ASN A 82 19.70 15.14 7.34
C ASN A 82 18.91 14.14 8.22
N THR A 83 17.95 14.61 9.03
CA THR A 83 17.08 13.77 9.86
C THR A 83 15.69 13.62 9.28
N TRP A 84 15.46 14.03 8.02
CA TRP A 84 14.17 13.89 7.35
C TRP A 84 13.72 12.43 7.35
N ALA A 85 12.60 12.16 8.00
CA ALA A 85 12.05 10.81 8.15
C ALA A 85 10.54 10.79 7.88
N GLY A 86 10.09 9.72 7.24
CA GLY A 86 8.67 9.40 7.04
C GLY A 86 8.21 8.34 8.04
N TYR A 87 6.96 8.44 8.49
CA TYR A 87 6.35 7.57 9.49
C TYR A 87 4.94 7.17 9.07
N THR A 88 4.58 5.93 9.36
CA THR A 88 3.20 5.44 9.41
C THR A 88 2.77 5.42 10.87
N ASP A 89 2.07 6.48 11.29
CA ASP A 89 1.79 6.67 12.72
C ASP A 89 0.66 5.74 13.22
N LYS A 90 -0.35 5.46 12.37
CA LYS A 90 -1.54 4.71 12.79
C LYS A 90 -2.35 4.16 11.62
N VAL A 91 -2.93 2.98 11.82
CA VAL A 91 -3.96 2.38 10.95
C VAL A 91 -5.27 2.28 11.72
N ILE A 92 -6.32 2.89 11.20
CA ILE A 92 -7.70 2.66 11.65
C ILE A 92 -8.36 1.77 10.60
N ALA A 93 -8.83 0.58 11.00
CA ALA A 93 -9.46 -0.39 10.11
C ALA A 93 -10.77 -0.91 10.72
N ASN A 94 -11.87 -0.28 10.34
CA ASN A 94 -13.19 -0.56 10.89
C ASN A 94 -13.95 -1.57 10.03
N ILE A 95 -14.46 -2.62 10.67
CA ILE A 95 -15.26 -3.69 10.04
C ILE A 95 -16.74 -3.34 10.19
N LEU A 96 -17.46 -3.19 9.08
CA LEU A 96 -18.90 -2.91 9.09
C LEU A 96 -19.66 -4.12 8.54
N ILE A 97 -20.58 -4.66 9.32
CA ILE A 97 -21.36 -5.84 8.99
C ILE A 97 -22.85 -5.56 9.13
N GLN A 98 -23.61 -5.99 8.13
CA GLN A 98 -25.06 -6.16 8.21
C GLN A 98 -25.36 -7.66 8.32
N SER A 99 -26.03 -8.07 9.38
CA SER A 99 -26.34 -9.47 9.64
C SER A 99 -27.38 -9.62 10.75
N LYS A 100 -28.07 -10.76 10.75
CA LYS A 100 -28.96 -11.22 11.83
C LYS A 100 -28.23 -12.05 12.89
N GLU A 101 -26.96 -12.35 12.68
CA GLU A 101 -26.12 -13.08 13.62
C GLU A 101 -25.97 -12.31 14.94
N SER A 102 -25.73 -13.03 16.03
CA SER A 102 -25.62 -12.41 17.35
C SER A 102 -24.34 -11.57 17.48
N PRO A 103 -24.34 -10.50 18.30
CA PRO A 103 -23.15 -9.70 18.57
C PRO A 103 -21.94 -10.55 19.00
N GLY A 104 -22.16 -11.60 19.81
CA GLY A 104 -21.08 -12.49 20.25
C GLY A 104 -20.38 -13.24 19.11
N LYS A 105 -21.15 -13.74 18.12
CA LYS A 105 -20.58 -14.37 16.93
C LYS A 105 -19.80 -13.36 16.07
N ILE A 106 -20.31 -12.15 15.93
CA ILE A 106 -19.65 -11.09 15.16
C ILE A 106 -18.38 -10.59 15.86
N SER A 107 -18.37 -10.48 17.19
CA SER A 107 -17.15 -10.20 17.96
C SER A 107 -16.12 -11.33 17.79
N GLN A 108 -16.53 -12.59 17.79
CA GLN A 108 -15.63 -13.72 17.51
C GLN A 108 -15.08 -13.67 16.08
N LEU A 109 -15.91 -13.33 15.09
CA LEU A 109 -15.50 -13.15 13.70
C LEU A 109 -14.36 -12.13 13.57
N LYS A 110 -14.46 -10.97 14.25
CA LYS A 110 -13.38 -9.98 14.29
C LYS A 110 -12.08 -10.59 14.81
N GLN A 111 -12.13 -11.35 15.90
CA GLN A 111 -10.92 -11.92 16.51
C GLN A 111 -10.23 -12.91 15.58
N VAL A 112 -11.00 -13.76 14.88
CA VAL A 112 -10.44 -14.71 13.90
C VAL A 112 -9.87 -13.96 12.70
N ALA A 113 -10.61 -13.00 12.15
CA ALA A 113 -10.17 -12.24 10.98
C ALA A 113 -8.90 -11.42 11.24
N LEU A 114 -8.79 -10.76 12.40
CA LEU A 114 -7.60 -9.99 12.76
C LEU A 114 -6.38 -10.88 12.99
N LYS A 115 -6.55 -12.08 13.54
CA LYS A 115 -5.44 -13.05 13.68
C LYS A 115 -4.94 -13.55 12.33
N ALA A 116 -5.84 -13.78 11.38
CA ALA A 116 -5.50 -14.24 10.04
C ALA A 116 -4.91 -13.14 9.14
N TRP A 117 -4.99 -11.87 9.56
CA TRP A 117 -4.62 -10.71 8.75
C TRP A 117 -3.10 -10.46 8.74
N SER A 118 -2.39 -11.17 7.85
CA SER A 118 -0.92 -11.08 7.74
C SER A 118 -0.43 -9.64 7.58
N VAL A 119 -1.08 -8.83 6.73
CA VAL A 119 -0.68 -7.41 6.56
C VAL A 119 -0.81 -6.63 7.87
N GLY A 120 -1.92 -6.82 8.61
CA GLY A 120 -2.08 -6.20 9.92
C GLY A 120 -1.04 -6.67 10.94
N GLU A 121 -0.68 -7.96 10.90
CA GLU A 121 0.37 -8.52 11.76
C GLU A 121 1.73 -7.86 11.48
N GLY A 122 2.15 -7.80 10.21
CA GLY A 122 3.43 -7.20 9.83
C GLY A 122 3.51 -5.69 10.08
N LEU A 123 2.38 -5.00 10.12
CA LEU A 123 2.30 -3.58 10.50
C LEU A 123 2.34 -3.38 12.02
N ALA A 124 1.69 -4.25 12.79
CA ALA A 124 1.61 -4.15 14.25
C ALA A 124 2.88 -4.63 14.95
N ASN A 125 3.73 -5.41 14.27
CA ASN A 125 4.93 -6.01 14.82
C ASN A 125 6.18 -5.60 14.05
N LYS A 126 7.33 -5.70 14.70
CA LYS A 126 8.62 -5.52 14.02
C LYS A 126 8.88 -6.67 13.06
N THR A 127 9.00 -6.37 11.78
CA THR A 127 9.34 -7.34 10.74
C THR A 127 10.84 -7.35 10.47
N ASP A 128 11.42 -8.51 10.12
CA ASP A 128 12.79 -8.57 9.64
C ASP A 128 12.90 -7.87 8.27
N ILE A 129 13.78 -6.87 8.16
CA ILE A 129 13.96 -6.08 6.94
C ILE A 129 15.41 -6.25 6.46
N GLU A 130 15.55 -6.86 5.29
CA GLU A 130 16.80 -6.94 4.56
C GLU A 130 16.84 -5.84 3.49
N THR A 131 17.88 -4.98 3.54
CA THR A 131 18.09 -3.93 2.55
C THR A 131 19.43 -4.09 1.86
N GLU A 132 19.47 -3.92 0.55
CA GLU A 132 20.69 -4.02 -0.25
C GLU A 132 20.80 -2.85 -1.24
N LEU A 133 21.98 -2.22 -1.30
CA LEU A 133 22.34 -1.28 -2.36
C LEU A 133 23.23 -1.99 -3.38
N VAL A 134 22.76 -2.08 -4.61
CA VAL A 134 23.48 -2.70 -5.72
C VAL A 134 23.92 -1.61 -6.70
N VAL A 135 25.23 -1.45 -6.90
CA VAL A 135 25.82 -0.37 -7.70
C VAL A 135 26.49 -0.93 -8.95
N ASN A 136 26.11 -0.42 -10.13
CA ASN A 136 26.76 -0.74 -11.41
C ASN A 136 26.93 -2.26 -11.65
N ALA A 137 25.97 -3.09 -11.19
CA ALA A 137 26.06 -4.54 -11.30
C ALA A 137 26.10 -5.02 -12.76
N GLU A 138 26.70 -6.19 -12.99
CA GLU A 138 26.87 -6.81 -14.32
C GLU A 138 25.56 -7.17 -15.06
N HIS A 139 24.39 -6.77 -14.55
CA HIS A 139 23.05 -7.17 -15.04
C HIS A 139 22.19 -5.97 -15.45
N TRP A 140 22.77 -5.00 -16.15
CA TRP A 140 22.00 -3.92 -16.80
C TRP A 140 21.39 -4.33 -18.15
N ASP A 141 21.93 -5.36 -18.80
CA ASP A 141 21.44 -5.80 -20.11
C ASP A 141 20.01 -6.36 -20.01
N GLY A 142 19.04 -5.62 -20.54
CA GLY A 142 17.62 -5.98 -20.57
C GLY A 142 16.80 -5.59 -19.34
N ILE A 143 17.38 -4.89 -18.35
CA ILE A 143 16.74 -4.54 -17.07
C ILE A 143 16.92 -3.05 -16.69
N ALA A 144 17.08 -2.17 -17.68
CA ALA A 144 16.99 -0.73 -17.44
C ALA A 144 15.61 -0.36 -16.88
N SER A 145 15.52 0.71 -16.10
CA SER A 145 14.20 1.22 -15.75
C SER A 145 13.47 1.58 -17.03
N SER A 146 12.17 1.27 -17.07
CA SER A 146 11.34 1.65 -18.19
C SER A 146 10.26 2.57 -17.67
N GLY A 147 10.18 3.75 -18.27
CA GLY A 147 9.15 4.73 -17.94
C GLY A 147 7.75 4.11 -18.00
N GLY A 148 6.88 4.59 -17.12
CA GLY A 148 5.45 4.37 -17.27
C GLY A 148 4.87 5.24 -18.38
N SER A 149 3.73 4.84 -18.95
CA SER A 149 2.89 5.71 -19.77
C SER A 149 1.42 5.44 -19.46
N VAL A 150 0.65 6.49 -19.15
CA VAL A 150 -0.80 6.39 -18.96
C VAL A 150 -1.49 7.02 -20.17
N PRO A 151 -1.94 6.21 -21.16
CA PRO A 151 -2.70 6.75 -22.28
C PRO A 151 -4.12 7.18 -21.86
N ASN A 152 -4.67 6.56 -20.80
CA ASN A 152 -6.00 6.81 -20.28
C ASN A 152 -6.01 6.52 -18.76
N PRO A 153 -6.64 7.36 -17.91
CA PRO A 153 -6.81 7.08 -16.47
C PRO A 153 -7.76 5.91 -16.17
N ILE A 154 -8.30 5.25 -17.19
CA ILE A 154 -9.09 4.02 -17.10
C ILE A 154 -8.25 2.84 -17.57
N SER A 155 -8.05 1.87 -16.68
CA SER A 155 -7.44 0.59 -17.02
C SER A 155 -8.52 -0.47 -17.16
N VAL A 156 -8.46 -1.23 -18.25
CA VAL A 156 -9.38 -2.33 -18.56
C VAL A 156 -8.56 -3.59 -18.80
N ASP A 157 -8.94 -4.68 -18.17
CA ASP A 157 -8.42 -6.02 -18.43
C ASP A 157 -9.60 -6.98 -18.60
N ASN A 158 -9.56 -7.86 -19.60
CA ASN A 158 -10.62 -8.84 -19.87
C ASN A 158 -12.07 -8.27 -19.84
N ASN A 159 -12.26 -7.09 -20.44
CA ASN A 159 -13.52 -6.31 -20.45
C ASN A 159 -14.02 -5.81 -19.07
N MET A 160 -13.20 -5.92 -18.03
CA MET A 160 -13.46 -5.36 -16.71
C MET A 160 -12.63 -4.10 -16.50
N THR A 161 -13.27 -3.01 -16.08
CA THR A 161 -12.54 -1.83 -15.60
C THR A 161 -11.94 -2.12 -14.23
N ILE A 162 -10.61 -2.21 -14.17
CA ILE A 162 -9.86 -2.52 -12.94
C ILE A 162 -9.34 -1.27 -12.23
N THR A 163 -9.25 -0.13 -12.92
CA THR A 163 -8.85 1.16 -12.34
C THR A 163 -9.58 2.31 -13.02
N SER A 164 -10.11 3.25 -12.24
CA SER A 164 -10.72 4.48 -12.77
C SER A 164 -10.79 5.57 -11.70
N LYS A 165 -10.74 6.86 -12.10
CA LYS A 165 -11.10 7.97 -11.22
C LYS A 165 -12.54 7.85 -10.70
N THR A 166 -12.80 8.32 -9.49
CA THR A 166 -14.13 8.26 -8.84
C THR A 166 -14.32 9.47 -7.92
N SER A 167 -15.49 9.56 -7.29
CA SER A 167 -15.74 10.45 -6.16
C SER A 167 -15.00 10.01 -4.89
N VAL A 168 -14.68 10.99 -4.04
CA VAL A 168 -14.03 10.83 -2.73
C VAL A 168 -14.74 9.76 -1.90
N PRO A 169 -14.01 8.83 -1.26
CA PRO A 169 -14.59 7.88 -0.31
C PRO A 169 -15.29 8.62 0.84
N LYS A 170 -16.49 8.18 1.22
CA LYS A 170 -17.30 8.76 2.30
C LYS A 170 -17.50 7.73 3.42
N PRO A 171 -16.48 7.51 4.27
CA PRO A 171 -16.59 6.61 5.40
C PRO A 171 -17.62 7.16 6.40
N THR A 172 -18.25 6.25 7.13
CA THR A 172 -19.25 6.57 8.17
C THR A 172 -18.71 6.41 9.58
N THR A 173 -17.53 5.80 9.73
CA THR A 173 -16.94 5.45 11.03
C THR A 173 -15.85 6.40 11.51
N PHE A 174 -15.43 7.34 10.65
CA PHE A 174 -14.47 8.39 10.98
C PHE A 174 -14.57 9.57 10.02
N GLU A 175 -14.03 10.71 10.42
CA GLU A 175 -13.95 11.91 9.57
C GLU A 175 -12.72 11.86 8.64
N VAL A 176 -12.93 12.30 7.39
CA VAL A 176 -11.91 12.28 6.33
C VAL A 176 -10.84 13.36 6.52
N GLY A 177 -11.13 14.43 7.28
CA GLY A 177 -10.22 15.56 7.44
C GLY A 177 -10.16 16.47 6.20
N GLU A 178 -9.40 17.56 6.31
CA GLU A 178 -9.14 18.49 5.20
C GLU A 178 -7.89 18.08 4.42
N ASP A 179 -7.86 18.43 3.13
CA ASP A 179 -6.70 18.16 2.28
C ASP A 179 -5.47 18.92 2.74
N VAL A 180 -4.33 18.23 2.66
CA VAL A 180 -3.03 18.78 3.02
C VAL A 180 -2.26 19.14 1.75
N GLY A 181 -2.00 20.44 1.55
CA GLY A 181 -1.22 20.93 0.42
C GLY A 181 0.28 20.97 0.70
N ILE A 182 1.09 20.43 -0.21
CA ILE A 182 2.55 20.66 -0.15
C ILE A 182 2.85 22.01 -0.80
N THR A 183 2.90 23.07 0.01
CA THR A 183 3.32 24.40 -0.42
C THR A 183 4.82 24.61 -0.15
N PRO A 184 5.50 25.57 -0.84
CA PRO A 184 6.91 25.86 -0.55
C PRO A 184 7.13 26.25 0.93
N ARG A 185 6.12 26.89 1.55
CA ARG A 185 6.17 27.23 2.98
C ARG A 185 6.15 26.00 3.88
N ILE A 186 5.44 24.95 3.49
CA ILE A 186 5.32 23.69 4.24
C ILE A 186 6.63 22.88 4.21
N LEU A 187 7.48 23.08 3.20
CA LEU A 187 8.83 22.49 3.18
C LEU A 187 9.75 23.07 4.26
N PHE A 188 9.40 24.22 4.85
CA PHE A 188 10.07 24.79 6.02
C PHE A 188 9.37 24.43 7.34
N SER A 189 8.31 23.61 7.29
CA SER A 189 7.71 23.04 8.49
C SER A 189 8.58 21.91 9.01
N ASN A 190 8.67 21.77 10.32
CA ASN A 190 9.32 20.61 10.94
C ASN A 190 8.47 19.33 10.84
N LYS A 191 7.20 19.45 10.41
CA LYS A 191 6.24 18.35 10.40
C LYS A 191 5.15 18.54 9.36
N ILE A 192 4.82 17.46 8.64
CA ILE A 192 3.62 17.34 7.79
C ILE A 192 2.89 16.08 8.23
N GLU A 193 1.58 16.16 8.42
CA GLU A 193 0.71 15.01 8.66
C GLU A 193 -0.36 14.96 7.59
N PHE A 194 -0.69 13.78 7.12
CA PHE A 194 -1.79 13.56 6.18
C PHE A 194 -2.31 12.13 6.34
N ALA A 195 -3.42 11.82 5.66
CA ALA A 195 -4.02 10.49 5.72
C ALA A 195 -4.34 9.95 4.33
N VAL A 196 -4.46 8.62 4.23
CA VAL A 196 -5.08 7.95 3.09
C VAL A 196 -6.30 7.19 3.59
N VAL A 197 -7.44 7.37 2.91
CA VAL A 197 -8.70 6.72 3.27
C VAL A 197 -9.11 5.74 2.19
N ALA A 198 -9.62 4.57 2.60
CA ALA A 198 -10.16 3.57 1.70
C ALA A 198 -11.48 2.97 2.22
N ILE A 199 -12.28 2.48 1.27
CA ILE A 199 -13.48 1.70 1.53
C ILE A 199 -13.48 0.49 0.61
N ALA A 200 -13.29 -0.70 1.17
CA ALA A 200 -13.35 -1.98 0.49
C ALA A 200 -14.69 -2.67 0.73
N GLN A 201 -15.26 -3.23 -0.34
CA GLN A 201 -16.49 -4.02 -0.30
C GLN A 201 -16.44 -5.11 -1.37
N SER A 202 -17.24 -6.17 -1.22
CA SER A 202 -17.34 -7.20 -2.26
C SER A 202 -17.81 -6.60 -3.60
N ALA A 203 -17.19 -7.02 -4.70
CA ALA A 203 -17.64 -6.74 -6.06
C ALA A 203 -18.84 -7.60 -6.47
N ARG A 204 -19.22 -8.59 -5.64
CA ARG A 204 -20.33 -9.55 -5.86
C ARG A 204 -20.16 -10.38 -7.15
N ASP A 205 -18.91 -10.69 -7.50
CA ASP A 205 -18.61 -11.59 -8.60
C ASP A 205 -18.82 -13.04 -8.14
N THR A 206 -19.58 -13.81 -8.92
CA THR A 206 -19.95 -15.19 -8.56
C THR A 206 -18.85 -16.19 -8.85
N GLN A 207 -17.92 -15.87 -9.75
CA GLN A 207 -16.77 -16.71 -10.09
C GLN A 207 -15.57 -16.41 -9.19
N ARG A 208 -15.44 -15.15 -8.78
CA ARG A 208 -14.36 -14.62 -7.94
C ARG A 208 -14.96 -14.02 -6.65
N PRO A 209 -15.34 -14.85 -5.65
CA PRO A 209 -16.09 -14.38 -4.48
C PRO A 209 -15.30 -13.42 -3.57
N TYR A 210 -13.98 -13.42 -3.69
CA TYR A 210 -13.07 -12.49 -3.01
C TYR A 210 -12.56 -11.39 -3.95
N LEU A 211 -13.25 -11.17 -5.08
CA LEU A 211 -13.12 -9.94 -5.85
C LEU A 211 -13.78 -8.80 -5.09
N GLN A 212 -13.01 -7.75 -4.86
CA GLN A 212 -13.38 -6.62 -4.03
C GLN A 212 -13.22 -5.34 -4.82
N LYS A 213 -14.12 -4.39 -4.56
CA LYS A 213 -14.07 -3.04 -5.09
C LYS A 213 -13.64 -2.10 -3.98
N ILE A 214 -12.58 -1.33 -4.23
CA ILE A 214 -11.98 -0.43 -3.27
C ILE A 214 -12.08 0.98 -3.81
N LYS A 215 -12.63 1.91 -3.01
CA LYS A 215 -12.49 3.35 -3.27
C LYS A 215 -11.42 3.91 -2.35
N VAL A 216 -10.39 4.54 -2.90
CA VAL A 216 -9.25 5.04 -2.13
C VAL A 216 -8.91 6.47 -2.52
N ARG A 217 -8.40 7.26 -1.56
CA ARG A 217 -7.89 8.61 -1.80
C ARG A 217 -6.89 9.02 -0.72
N ALA A 218 -5.77 9.63 -1.13
CA ALA A 218 -4.91 10.40 -0.22
C ALA A 218 -5.50 11.80 0.03
N ILE A 219 -5.54 12.22 1.29
CA ILE A 219 -6.11 13.49 1.76
C ILE A 219 -5.04 14.58 1.61
N GLN A 220 -4.78 14.91 0.34
CA GLN A 220 -3.78 15.87 -0.10
C GLN A 220 -4.36 16.69 -1.26
N ASP A 221 -3.93 17.95 -1.37
CA ASP A 221 -4.40 18.84 -2.42
C ASP A 221 -4.05 18.27 -3.80
N ASN A 222 -4.99 18.36 -4.74
CA ASN A 222 -4.89 17.86 -6.12
C ASN A 222 -4.79 16.32 -6.28
N TYR A 223 -4.98 15.55 -5.20
CA TYR A 223 -5.04 14.08 -5.29
C TYR A 223 -6.47 13.62 -5.61
N ALA A 224 -6.56 12.80 -6.66
CA ALA A 224 -7.80 12.21 -7.13
C ALA A 224 -8.20 11.00 -6.28
N ALA A 225 -9.50 10.73 -6.21
CA ALA A 225 -9.99 9.45 -5.70
C ALA A 225 -10.01 8.40 -6.83
N TRP A 226 -9.72 7.16 -6.46
CA TRP A 226 -9.61 6.04 -7.38
C TRP A 226 -10.52 4.89 -6.96
N THR A 227 -11.13 4.23 -7.93
CA THR A 227 -11.71 2.90 -7.78
C THR A 227 -10.67 1.90 -8.27
N LEU A 228 -10.32 0.95 -7.41
CA LEU A 228 -9.45 -0.18 -7.67
C LEU A 228 -10.20 -1.48 -7.39
N TYR A 229 -9.68 -2.60 -7.88
CA TYR A 229 -10.19 -3.93 -7.56
C TYR A 229 -9.07 -4.80 -7.05
N ALA A 230 -9.36 -5.61 -6.04
CA ALA A 230 -8.44 -6.65 -5.55
C ALA A 230 -9.10 -8.01 -5.69
N ASP A 231 -8.37 -9.02 -6.18
CA ASP A 231 -8.87 -10.38 -6.34
C ASP A 231 -8.07 -11.39 -5.52
N ASP A 232 -8.50 -11.61 -4.28
CA ASP A 232 -7.90 -12.60 -3.39
C ASP A 232 -8.59 -13.98 -3.52
N SER A 233 -9.16 -14.31 -4.68
CA SER A 233 -9.82 -15.60 -4.91
C SER A 233 -8.83 -16.73 -5.16
N TYR A 234 -7.80 -16.85 -4.31
CA TYR A 234 -6.81 -17.94 -4.33
C TYR A 234 -7.50 -19.30 -4.31
N GLY A 235 -7.06 -20.22 -5.19
CA GLY A 235 -7.62 -21.57 -5.31
C GLY A 235 -8.97 -21.68 -6.03
N TYR A 236 -9.51 -20.58 -6.57
CA TYR A 236 -10.68 -20.63 -7.46
C TYR A 236 -10.23 -20.78 -8.91
N GLU A 237 -10.99 -21.57 -9.69
CA GLU A 237 -10.71 -21.78 -11.12
C GLU A 237 -10.76 -20.47 -11.92
N GLY A 238 -9.94 -20.42 -12.98
CA GLY A 238 -9.84 -19.27 -13.87
C GLY A 238 -8.74 -18.28 -13.48
N LEU A 239 -8.49 -17.32 -14.36
CA LEU A 239 -7.51 -16.25 -14.13
C LEU A 239 -8.04 -15.27 -13.08
N ASP A 240 -7.11 -14.67 -12.34
CA ASP A 240 -7.37 -13.51 -11.50
C ASP A 240 -7.86 -12.32 -12.36
N LYS A 241 -8.86 -11.62 -11.85
CA LYS A 241 -9.50 -10.48 -12.56
C LYS A 241 -8.87 -9.13 -12.20
N ALA A 242 -8.03 -9.10 -11.17
CA ALA A 242 -7.37 -7.90 -10.67
C ALA A 242 -6.14 -8.30 -9.82
N PRO A 243 -5.22 -7.36 -9.51
CA PRO A 243 -4.13 -7.63 -8.56
C PRO A 243 -4.66 -8.12 -7.22
N THR A 244 -3.86 -8.89 -6.50
CA THR A 244 -4.22 -9.32 -5.14
C THR A 244 -4.03 -8.18 -4.13
N SER A 245 -4.60 -8.31 -2.94
CA SER A 245 -4.36 -7.35 -1.86
C SER A 245 -2.87 -7.26 -1.49
N LEU A 246 -2.15 -8.39 -1.54
CA LEU A 246 -0.72 -8.49 -1.25
C LEU A 246 0.16 -7.87 -2.36
N ASP A 247 -0.28 -7.96 -3.62
CA ASP A 247 0.35 -7.25 -4.74
C ASP A 247 0.32 -5.74 -4.51
N TYR A 248 -0.82 -5.21 -4.03
CA TYR A 248 -0.96 -3.79 -3.72
C TYR A 248 -0.07 -3.34 -2.56
N VAL A 249 0.05 -4.13 -1.49
CA VAL A 249 0.97 -3.83 -0.38
C VAL A 249 2.42 -3.83 -0.84
N THR A 250 2.81 -4.86 -1.61
CA THR A 250 4.17 -5.03 -2.10
C THR A 250 4.56 -3.92 -3.08
N ALA A 251 3.73 -3.69 -4.10
CA ALA A 251 3.96 -2.64 -5.10
C ALA A 251 3.86 -1.24 -4.48
N GLY A 252 2.89 -0.99 -3.60
CA GLY A 252 2.72 0.28 -2.90
C GLY A 252 3.96 0.64 -2.07
N THR A 253 4.55 -0.34 -1.39
CA THR A 253 5.80 -0.17 -0.63
C THR A 253 6.98 0.18 -1.54
N ALA A 254 7.16 -0.54 -2.64
CA ALA A 254 8.23 -0.28 -3.60
C ALA A 254 8.10 1.11 -4.25
N LEU A 255 6.88 1.46 -4.69
CA LEU A 255 6.57 2.73 -5.32
C LEU A 255 6.75 3.91 -4.35
N CYS A 256 6.46 3.71 -3.06
CA CYS A 256 6.68 4.72 -2.03
C CYS A 256 8.17 5.02 -1.89
N LEU A 257 9.01 3.98 -1.88
CA LEU A 257 10.46 4.14 -1.85
C LEU A 257 10.98 4.82 -3.13
N MET A 258 10.45 4.49 -4.31
CA MET A 258 10.78 5.20 -5.55
C MET A 258 10.46 6.70 -5.45
N SER A 259 9.33 7.07 -4.85
CA SER A 259 9.04 8.49 -4.57
C SER A 259 10.08 9.15 -3.68
N GLN A 260 10.57 8.44 -2.67
CA GLN A 260 11.62 8.99 -1.80
C GLN A 260 12.97 9.04 -2.50
N LEU A 261 13.27 8.14 -3.42
CA LEU A 261 14.47 8.21 -4.25
C LEU A 261 14.44 9.48 -5.13
N ASP A 262 13.32 9.75 -5.80
CA ASP A 262 13.13 10.97 -6.60
C ASP A 262 13.28 12.25 -5.77
N ILE A 263 12.55 12.33 -4.65
CA ILE A 263 12.59 13.52 -3.77
C ILE A 263 13.99 13.72 -3.20
N ASN A 264 14.63 12.62 -2.77
CA ASN A 264 15.95 12.68 -2.16
C ASN A 264 17.03 13.08 -3.18
N GLN A 265 16.89 12.69 -4.46
CA GLN A 265 17.83 13.08 -5.51
C GLN A 265 17.79 14.59 -5.74
N GLU A 266 16.60 15.17 -5.81
CA GLU A 266 16.42 16.63 -5.90
C GLU A 266 16.97 17.31 -4.63
N PHE A 267 16.58 16.83 -3.44
CA PHE A 267 17.03 17.37 -2.15
C PHE A 267 18.57 17.37 -2.02
N PHE A 268 19.24 16.26 -2.35
CA PHE A 268 20.69 16.12 -2.27
C PHE A 268 21.41 17.17 -3.11
N ARG A 269 20.93 17.43 -4.34
CA ARG A 269 21.55 18.41 -5.25
C ARG A 269 21.43 19.85 -4.73
N PHE A 270 20.31 20.20 -4.09
CA PHE A 270 20.02 21.58 -3.72
C PHE A 270 20.63 22.04 -2.39
N ILE A 271 20.74 21.18 -1.38
CA ILE A 271 21.05 21.63 -0.01
C ILE A 271 22.51 21.44 0.37
N ASN A 272 23.22 20.52 -0.26
CA ASN A 272 24.63 20.31 0.02
C ASN A 272 25.46 20.44 -1.25
N ARG A 273 26.28 21.49 -1.34
CA ARG A 273 27.19 21.71 -2.46
C ARG A 273 28.13 20.52 -2.73
N ARG A 274 28.40 19.67 -1.73
CA ARG A 274 29.14 18.40 -1.90
C ARG A 274 28.45 17.48 -2.92
N PHE A 275 27.12 17.53 -3.01
CA PHE A 275 26.29 16.71 -3.87
C PHE A 275 25.74 17.48 -5.09
N GLU A 276 26.23 18.69 -5.38
CA GLU A 276 25.82 19.46 -6.57
C GLU A 276 26.03 18.64 -7.87
N LYS A 277 27.08 17.80 -7.88
CA LYS A 277 27.41 16.88 -8.98
C LYS A 277 26.91 15.45 -8.76
N PHE A 278 26.14 15.20 -7.69
CA PHE A 278 25.54 13.89 -7.46
C PHE A 278 24.48 13.65 -8.54
N ASP A 279 24.59 12.51 -9.22
CA ASP A 279 23.67 12.14 -10.27
C ASP A 279 23.50 10.62 -10.29
N ILE A 280 22.27 10.21 -10.51
CA ILE A 280 21.90 8.81 -10.71
C ILE A 280 21.39 8.73 -12.14
N ASP A 281 22.08 7.95 -12.96
CA ASP A 281 21.77 7.81 -14.38
C ASP A 281 20.49 6.97 -14.55
N ASP A 282 20.35 5.93 -13.72
CA ASP A 282 19.17 5.07 -13.67
C ASP A 282 19.04 4.38 -12.30
N TYR A 283 17.82 4.07 -11.88
CA TYR A 283 17.57 3.26 -10.70
C TYR A 283 16.29 2.43 -10.79
N ARG A 284 16.24 1.34 -10.03
CA ARG A 284 15.01 0.58 -9.78
C ARG A 284 14.98 0.06 -8.35
N VAL A 285 13.77 -0.28 -7.89
CA VAL A 285 13.52 -0.94 -6.61
C VAL A 285 13.01 -2.35 -6.89
N GLU A 286 13.65 -3.34 -6.27
CA GLU A 286 13.17 -4.71 -6.23
C GLU A 286 12.66 -4.98 -4.81
N GLN A 287 11.40 -5.40 -4.70
CA GLN A 287 10.71 -5.55 -3.43
C GLN A 287 10.07 -6.93 -3.35
N GLN A 288 10.31 -7.62 -2.24
CA GLN A 288 9.62 -8.85 -1.88
C GLN A 288 9.16 -8.75 -0.43
N ILE A 289 7.94 -9.23 -0.18
CA ILE A 289 7.40 -9.37 1.17
C ILE A 289 6.95 -10.82 1.32
N ASN A 290 7.49 -11.51 2.32
CA ASN A 290 7.19 -12.91 2.59
C ASN A 290 6.00 -13.00 3.53
N TYR A 291 4.84 -13.30 2.95
CA TYR A 291 3.62 -13.55 3.70
C TYR A 291 3.48 -15.03 4.01
N ARG A 292 3.01 -15.35 5.22
CA ARG A 292 2.69 -16.73 5.63
C ARG A 292 1.33 -16.75 6.32
N GLN A 293 0.61 -17.84 6.14
CA GLN A 293 -0.55 -18.19 6.95
C GLN A 293 -0.41 -19.61 7.46
N GLU A 294 -0.75 -19.82 8.72
CA GLU A 294 -0.77 -21.14 9.37
C GLU A 294 -2.21 -21.55 9.69
N GLU A 295 -2.43 -22.86 9.84
CA GLU A 295 -3.74 -23.44 10.13
C GLU A 295 -4.85 -22.90 9.21
N ILE A 296 -4.54 -22.79 7.91
CA ILE A 296 -5.41 -22.23 6.87
C ILE A 296 -6.79 -22.92 6.90
N ALA A 297 -7.85 -22.14 6.64
CA ALA A 297 -9.23 -22.60 6.64
C ALA A 297 -9.74 -23.12 8.01
N SER A 298 -9.25 -22.55 9.11
CA SER A 298 -9.69 -22.88 10.46
C SER A 298 -9.91 -21.65 11.35
N LEU A 299 -10.54 -21.82 12.50
CA LEU A 299 -10.68 -20.74 13.50
C LEU A 299 -9.36 -20.37 14.19
N LYS A 300 -8.29 -21.11 13.93
CA LYS A 300 -6.95 -20.88 14.44
C LYS A 300 -6.01 -20.26 13.40
N THR A 301 -6.52 -19.95 12.20
CA THR A 301 -5.72 -19.34 11.15
C THR A 301 -5.02 -18.10 11.67
N THR A 302 -3.70 -18.06 11.50
CA THR A 302 -2.85 -16.94 11.90
C THR A 302 -2.01 -16.50 10.72
N GLY A 303 -1.98 -15.20 10.45
CA GLY A 303 -1.19 -14.58 9.38
C GLY A 303 0.09 -13.96 9.92
N PHE A 304 1.15 -13.99 9.11
CA PHE A 304 2.46 -13.44 9.43
C PHE A 304 3.07 -12.70 8.24
N VAL A 305 3.88 -11.69 8.52
CA VAL A 305 4.91 -11.20 7.60
C VAL A 305 6.27 -11.62 8.14
N ASP A 306 6.89 -12.60 7.48
CA ASP A 306 8.15 -13.17 7.95
C ASP A 306 9.34 -12.26 7.65
N LYS A 307 9.32 -11.61 6.48
CA LYS A 307 10.46 -10.84 5.98
C LYS A 307 10.07 -9.83 4.91
N VAL A 308 10.73 -8.68 4.92
CA VAL A 308 10.71 -7.67 3.85
C VAL A 308 12.11 -7.61 3.25
N ILE A 309 12.22 -7.79 1.93
CA ILE A 309 13.49 -7.72 1.20
C ILE A 309 13.38 -6.57 0.20
N THR A 310 14.28 -5.60 0.31
CA THR A 310 14.32 -4.42 -0.55
C THR A 310 15.71 -4.25 -1.14
N LYS A 311 15.81 -4.26 -2.47
CA LYS A 311 17.05 -3.92 -3.17
C LYS A 311 16.86 -2.63 -3.96
N ILE A 312 17.80 -1.71 -3.82
CA ILE A 312 17.89 -0.52 -4.66
C ILE A 312 19.06 -0.74 -5.60
N VAL A 313 18.75 -0.87 -6.89
CA VAL A 313 19.75 -1.08 -7.94
C VAL A 313 19.96 0.26 -8.63
N VAL A 314 21.20 0.75 -8.66
CA VAL A 314 21.56 2.07 -9.20
C VAL A 314 22.67 1.98 -10.24
N ASN A 315 22.53 2.76 -11.31
CA ASN A 315 23.59 3.08 -12.26
C ASN A 315 24.06 4.51 -11.95
N SER A 316 25.31 4.67 -11.55
CA SER A 316 25.83 5.99 -11.20
C SER A 316 27.36 6.02 -11.19
N LYS A 317 27.89 7.20 -11.51
CA LYS A 317 29.30 7.55 -11.36
C LYS A 317 29.61 8.16 -9.98
N ALA A 318 28.61 8.36 -9.12
CA ALA A 318 28.80 8.91 -7.79
C ALA A 318 29.66 7.99 -6.92
N SER A 319 30.30 8.57 -5.90
CA SER A 319 31.13 7.79 -4.99
C SER A 319 30.29 6.80 -4.18
N LYS A 320 30.89 5.69 -3.77
CA LYS A 320 30.20 4.68 -2.94
C LYS A 320 29.69 5.25 -1.62
N GLU A 321 30.38 6.23 -1.04
CA GLU A 321 29.98 6.90 0.20
C GLU A 321 28.73 7.76 -0.02
N ASP A 322 28.70 8.53 -1.10
CA ASP A 322 27.58 9.39 -1.43
C ASP A 322 26.33 8.55 -1.77
N LEU A 323 26.51 7.47 -2.54
CA LEU A 323 25.43 6.51 -2.85
C LEU A 323 24.87 5.84 -1.58
N LYS A 324 25.73 5.48 -0.62
CA LYS A 324 25.28 4.90 0.66
C LYS A 324 24.49 5.91 1.49
N THR A 325 24.91 7.18 1.48
CA THR A 325 24.20 8.27 2.17
C THR A 325 22.82 8.47 1.54
N PHE A 326 22.77 8.62 0.22
CA PHE A 326 21.53 8.72 -0.55
C PHE A 326 20.58 7.55 -0.27
N PHE A 327 21.09 6.32 -0.35
CA PHE A 327 20.34 5.09 -0.07
C PHE A 327 19.70 5.10 1.33
N ASN A 328 20.51 5.38 2.37
CA ASN A 328 20.02 5.38 3.75
C ASN A 328 18.96 6.47 3.99
N THR A 329 19.15 7.65 3.43
CA THR A 329 18.18 8.74 3.56
C THR A 329 16.87 8.43 2.85
N SER A 330 16.91 7.86 1.63
CA SER A 330 15.68 7.46 0.93
C SER A 330 14.91 6.36 1.67
N LEU A 331 15.60 5.39 2.29
CA LEU A 331 14.97 4.40 3.15
C LEU A 331 14.32 5.04 4.39
N GLN A 332 14.99 6.00 5.02
CA GLN A 332 14.49 6.72 6.19
C GLN A 332 13.24 7.56 5.89
N MET A 333 13.12 8.09 4.68
CA MET A 333 11.97 8.89 4.24
C MET A 333 10.75 8.02 3.87
N CYS A 334 10.92 6.71 3.67
CA CYS A 334 9.86 5.86 3.12
C CYS A 334 8.83 5.48 4.19
N PHE A 335 7.64 6.09 4.12
CA PHE A 335 6.50 5.77 5.01
C PHE A 335 6.16 4.29 5.03
N ALA A 336 6.05 3.69 3.83
CA ALA A 336 5.60 2.31 3.67
C ALA A 336 6.65 1.31 4.19
N GLY A 337 7.94 1.62 4.01
CA GLY A 337 9.02 0.82 4.60
C GLY A 337 9.06 0.97 6.12
N GLU A 338 8.78 2.16 6.64
CA GLU A 338 8.69 2.41 8.08
C GLU A 338 7.55 1.63 8.73
N ALA A 339 6.43 1.46 8.02
CA ALA A 339 5.24 0.73 8.47
C ALA A 339 5.53 -0.73 8.90
N PHE A 340 6.57 -1.36 8.34
CA PHE A 340 7.02 -2.72 8.70
C PHE A 340 8.23 -2.73 9.66
N LYS A 341 8.91 -1.59 9.81
CA LYS A 341 10.13 -1.48 10.62
C LYS A 341 9.81 -1.31 12.10
N ASN A 342 8.78 -0.51 12.39
CA ASN A 342 8.33 -0.21 13.73
C ASN A 342 6.92 -0.78 13.96
N GLU A 343 6.53 -0.84 15.24
CA GLU A 343 5.18 -1.25 15.62
C GLU A 343 4.21 -0.11 15.32
N THR A 344 3.42 -0.25 14.25
CA THR A 344 2.37 0.70 13.88
C THR A 344 1.13 0.44 14.73
N GLU A 345 0.56 1.48 15.34
CA GLU A 345 -0.69 1.33 16.09
C GLU A 345 -1.85 0.93 15.15
N ILE A 346 -2.48 -0.21 15.42
CA ILE A 346 -3.69 -0.65 14.70
C ILE A 346 -4.91 -0.52 15.61
N VAL A 347 -5.86 0.30 15.20
CA VAL A 347 -7.18 0.43 15.81
C VAL A 347 -8.21 -0.21 14.91
N SER A 348 -8.82 -1.30 15.36
CA SER A 348 -9.93 -1.94 14.65
C SER A 348 -11.19 -1.97 15.51
N ASN A 349 -12.27 -1.37 15.01
CA ASN A 349 -13.61 -1.51 15.57
C ASN A 349 -14.47 -2.40 14.68
N ILE A 350 -15.54 -2.96 15.26
CA ILE A 350 -16.54 -3.70 14.48
C ILE A 350 -17.93 -3.13 14.76
N TYR A 351 -18.69 -2.93 13.68
CA TYR A 351 -20.02 -2.38 13.68
C TYR A 351 -21.00 -3.45 13.17
N LEU A 352 -22.04 -3.73 13.95
CA LEU A 352 -23.13 -4.61 13.56
C LEU A 352 -24.41 -3.77 13.40
N ASN A 353 -24.96 -3.75 12.19
CA ASN A 353 -26.18 -3.01 11.85
C ASN A 353 -26.11 -1.52 12.26
N GLY A 354 -24.93 -0.91 12.06
CA GLY A 354 -24.67 0.51 12.36
C GLY A 354 -24.23 0.79 13.81
N ASN A 355 -24.27 -0.18 14.71
CA ASN A 355 -23.87 0.00 16.10
C ASN A 355 -22.50 -0.63 16.35
N ILE A 356 -21.62 0.10 17.05
CA ILE A 356 -20.35 -0.48 17.50
C ILE A 356 -20.62 -1.59 18.52
N ILE A 357 -19.98 -2.74 18.34
CA ILE A 357 -19.98 -3.81 19.33
C ILE A 357 -18.58 -3.88 19.96
N LYS A 358 -18.56 -4.02 21.29
CA LYS A 358 -17.31 -4.06 22.07
C LYS A 358 -16.73 -5.46 22.14
#